data_AF-A0A516HAS6-F1
#
_entry.id   AF-A0A516HAS6-F1
#
_cell.length_a   1.000
_cell.length_b   1.000
_cell.length_c   1.000
_cell.angle_alpha   90.00
_cell.angle_beta   90.00
_cell.angle_gamma   90.00
#
_symmetry.space_group_name_H-M   'P 1'
#
loop_
_entity.id
_entity.type
_entity.pdbx_description
1 polymer ?
#
loop_
_entity_poly.entity_id
_entity_poly.type
_entity_poly.pdbx_seq_one_letter_code
_entity_poly.pdbx_strand_id
1 'polypeptide(L)'
;MNKILTLLTIMSVSLYSIADENFDRESYYETPEFQRSPDENVLGMVYICAELSSADGHADDFEELLEKFRIASKISAEHSIKIRRDAQRWWARKPQDINYDFFWKKMCKEPTKNMRQYFSSVQ
;
A
#
# COMPACT_ATOMS: atom_id res chain seq x y z
N MET A 1 9.52 -65.12 29.72
CA MET A 1 10.03 -63.91 30.38
C MET A 1 9.96 -62.78 29.36
N ASN A 2 8.90 -61.96 29.42
CA ASN A 2 8.87 -60.59 29.97
C ASN A 2 9.85 -59.63 29.28
N LYS A 3 9.51 -58.43 28.80
CA LYS A 3 8.26 -57.65 28.73
C LYS A 3 8.58 -56.54 27.70
N ILE A 4 7.67 -56.32 26.75
CA ILE A 4 7.61 -55.12 25.91
C ILE A 4 7.30 -53.94 26.85
N LEU A 5 8.08 -52.85 26.85
CA LEU A 5 7.61 -51.51 27.28
C LEU A 5 8.66 -50.42 26.96
N THR A 6 8.52 -49.75 25.83
CA THR A 6 8.03 -48.36 25.69
C THR A 6 9.14 -47.31 25.83
N LEU A 7 9.78 -46.98 24.70
CA LEU A 7 10.51 -45.74 24.51
C LEU A 7 9.49 -44.60 24.43
N LEU A 8 9.42 -43.78 25.47
CA LEU A 8 8.66 -42.53 25.51
C LEU A 8 9.43 -41.48 24.69
N THR A 9 9.27 -41.48 23.38
CA THR A 9 9.67 -40.33 22.55
C THR A 9 8.66 -39.22 22.82
N ILE A 10 9.04 -38.30 23.71
CA ILE A 10 8.40 -37.00 23.87
C ILE A 10 8.57 -36.29 22.51
N MET A 11 7.55 -36.41 21.65
CA MET A 11 7.35 -35.48 20.56
C MET A 11 7.12 -34.12 21.21
N SER A 12 8.19 -33.37 21.35
CA SER A 12 8.15 -31.92 21.51
C SER A 12 7.49 -31.36 20.25
N VAL A 13 6.16 -31.32 20.27
CA VAL A 13 5.36 -30.48 19.38
C VAL A 13 5.85 -29.07 19.65
N SER A 14 6.83 -28.65 18.86
CA SER A 14 7.19 -27.26 18.73
C SER A 14 5.95 -26.62 18.15
N LEU A 15 5.07 -26.12 19.04
CA LEU A 15 4.11 -25.08 18.73
C LEU A 15 4.96 -23.90 18.24
N TYR A 16 5.34 -23.94 16.97
CA TYR A 16 5.63 -22.74 16.24
C TYR A 16 4.32 -21.97 16.27
N SER A 17 4.19 -21.09 17.26
CA SER A 17 3.27 -19.98 17.20
C SER A 17 3.60 -19.27 15.90
N ILE A 18 2.80 -19.54 14.87
CA ILE A 18 2.66 -18.67 13.71
C ILE A 18 2.08 -17.41 14.32
N ALA A 19 2.95 -16.50 14.74
CA ALA A 19 2.55 -15.17 15.12
C ALA A 19 1.87 -14.59 13.89
N ASP A 20 0.58 -14.37 14.03
CA ASP A 20 -0.29 -13.85 13.00
C ASP A 20 0.19 -12.43 12.65
N GLU A 21 0.98 -12.28 11.58
CA GLU A 21 1.42 -10.98 11.05
C GLU A 21 0.24 -10.06 10.65
N ASN A 22 -1.00 -10.54 10.74
CA ASN A 22 -2.19 -9.78 10.40
C ASN A 22 -2.66 -8.83 11.50
N PHE A 23 -2.24 -9.00 12.77
CA PHE A 23 -2.80 -8.18 13.86
C PHE A 23 -2.27 -6.73 13.90
N ASP A 24 -1.12 -6.45 13.30
CA ASP A 24 -0.50 -5.11 13.31
C ASP A 24 -0.88 -4.22 12.10
N ARG A 25 -1.48 -4.79 11.05
CA ARG A 25 -1.85 -4.02 9.83
C ARG A 25 -3.08 -3.15 10.02
N GLU A 26 -4.08 -3.60 10.77
CA GLU A 26 -5.36 -2.87 10.92
C GLU A 26 -5.25 -1.60 11.78
N SER A 27 -4.27 -1.50 12.69
CA SER A 27 -4.21 -0.38 13.64
C SER A 27 -3.48 0.87 13.11
N TYR A 28 -2.67 0.74 12.06
CA TYR A 28 -1.75 1.81 11.68
C TYR A 28 -2.29 2.78 10.63
N TYR A 29 -3.16 2.31 9.75
CA TYR A 29 -3.74 3.10 8.68
C TYR A 29 -5.20 3.43 8.99
N GLU A 30 -5.62 4.66 8.68
CA GLU A 30 -6.99 5.15 8.92
C GLU A 30 -8.00 4.64 7.88
N THR A 31 -7.51 4.22 6.71
CA THR A 31 -8.35 3.98 5.53
C THR A 31 -8.27 2.53 5.05
N PRO A 32 -9.39 1.97 4.56
CA PRO A 32 -9.42 0.59 4.06
C PRO A 32 -8.51 0.38 2.85
N GLU A 33 -8.21 1.43 2.09
CA GLU A 33 -7.26 1.40 0.97
C GLU A 33 -5.90 0.86 1.43
N PHE A 34 -5.42 1.27 2.61
CA PHE A 34 -4.12 0.84 3.14
C PHE A 34 -4.17 -0.34 4.13
N GLN A 35 -5.36 -0.80 4.48
CA GLN A 35 -5.56 -1.98 5.32
C GLN A 35 -5.70 -3.28 4.50
N ARG A 36 -6.00 -3.17 3.20
CA ARG A 36 -6.16 -4.30 2.29
C ARG A 36 -4.83 -4.84 1.78
N SER A 37 -4.89 -5.99 1.11
CA SER A 37 -3.73 -6.56 0.43
C SER A 37 -3.17 -5.57 -0.62
N PRO A 38 -1.84 -5.53 -0.87
CA PRO A 38 -1.25 -4.59 -1.83
C PRO A 38 -1.89 -4.63 -3.22
N ASP A 39 -2.33 -5.80 -3.63
CA ASP A 39 -2.93 -6.09 -4.95
C ASP A 39 -4.30 -5.41 -5.12
N GLU A 40 -4.97 -5.10 -4.00
CA GLU A 40 -6.27 -4.43 -3.94
C GLU A 40 -6.14 -2.92 -3.66
N ASN A 41 -4.92 -2.43 -3.45
CA ASN A 41 -4.65 -1.06 -3.04
C ASN A 41 -4.48 -0.10 -4.23
N VAL A 42 -5.32 -0.22 -5.25
CA VAL A 42 -5.23 0.63 -6.46
C VAL A 42 -5.40 2.11 -6.10
N LEU A 43 -6.33 2.43 -5.19
CA LEU A 43 -6.55 3.80 -4.73
C LEU A 43 -5.36 4.33 -3.93
N GLY A 44 -4.86 3.60 -2.94
CA GLY A 44 -3.70 4.06 -2.17
C GLY A 44 -2.44 4.17 -3.02
N MET A 45 -2.28 3.34 -4.05
CA MET A 45 -1.17 3.47 -5.02
C MET A 45 -1.21 4.80 -5.78
N VAL A 46 -2.38 5.30 -6.17
CA VAL A 46 -2.50 6.63 -6.81
C VAL A 46 -2.02 7.72 -5.85
N TYR A 47 -2.39 7.65 -4.58
CA TYR A 47 -1.96 8.62 -3.57
C TYR A 47 -0.47 8.48 -3.22
N ILE A 48 0.09 7.26 -3.17
CA ILE A 48 1.55 7.06 -3.02
C ILE A 48 2.31 7.71 -4.19
N CYS A 49 1.82 7.54 -5.42
CA CYS A 49 2.44 8.16 -6.59
C CYS A 49 2.35 9.70 -6.55
N ALA A 50 1.29 10.27 -5.96
CA ALA A 50 1.19 11.70 -5.73
C ALA A 50 2.28 12.21 -4.77
N GLU A 51 2.46 11.52 -3.64
CA GLU A 51 3.49 11.89 -2.65
C GLU A 51 4.90 11.75 -3.21
N LEU A 52 5.19 10.68 -3.96
CA LEU A 52 6.46 10.51 -4.66
C LEU A 52 6.70 11.62 -5.70
N SER A 53 5.68 11.96 -6.49
CA SER A 53 5.76 13.01 -7.50
C SER A 53 6.15 14.36 -6.90
N SER A 54 5.55 14.70 -5.76
CA SER A 54 5.80 15.93 -5.02
C SER A 54 7.20 15.96 -4.38
N ALA A 55 7.63 14.83 -3.80
CA ALA A 55 8.94 14.73 -3.14
C ALA A 55 10.13 14.80 -4.12
N ASP A 56 10.02 14.15 -5.29
CA ASP A 56 11.12 14.00 -6.25
C ASP A 56 10.98 14.89 -7.49
N GLY A 57 9.97 15.76 -7.55
CA GLY A 57 9.76 16.73 -8.65
C GLY A 57 9.44 16.07 -9.99
N HIS A 58 8.75 14.93 -9.97
CA HIS A 58 8.49 14.16 -11.19
C HIS A 58 7.25 14.61 -11.98
N ALA A 59 6.28 15.26 -11.33
CA ALA A 59 5.13 15.87 -12.00
C ALA A 59 4.52 16.99 -11.13
N ASP A 60 4.71 18.23 -11.57
CA ASP A 60 4.21 19.44 -10.89
C ASP A 60 2.68 19.57 -10.95
N ASP A 61 2.05 18.93 -11.95
CA ASP A 61 0.60 18.92 -12.16
C ASP A 61 -0.12 17.78 -11.44
N PHE A 62 0.59 16.95 -10.66
CA PHE A 62 -0.03 15.79 -10.03
C PHE A 62 -1.14 16.16 -9.06
N GLU A 63 -0.99 17.26 -8.30
CA GLU A 63 -2.05 17.73 -7.38
C GLU A 63 -3.36 18.02 -8.12
N GLU A 64 -3.29 18.66 -9.29
CA GLU A 64 -4.47 18.91 -10.13
C GLU A 64 -5.06 17.59 -10.64
N LEU A 65 -4.21 16.65 -11.09
CA LEU A 65 -4.65 15.33 -11.54
C LEU A 65 -5.31 14.52 -10.42
N LEU A 66 -4.77 14.60 -9.19
CA LEU A 66 -5.30 13.92 -8.02
C LEU A 66 -6.68 14.48 -7.63
N GLU A 67 -6.88 15.80 -7.75
CA GLU A 67 -8.19 16.41 -7.51
C GLU A 67 -9.23 15.98 -8.56
N LYS A 68 -8.86 15.95 -9.84
CA LYS A 68 -9.75 15.42 -10.89
C LYS A 68 -10.10 13.95 -10.65
N PHE A 69 -9.11 13.15 -10.24
CA PHE A 69 -9.31 11.76 -9.86
C PHE A 69 -10.26 11.61 -8.68
N ARG A 70 -10.07 12.39 -7.61
CA ARG A 70 -10.94 12.40 -6.44
C ARG A 70 -12.40 12.62 -6.83
N ILE A 71 -12.66 13.63 -7.67
CA ILE A 71 -14.01 13.95 -8.16
C ILE A 71 -14.56 12.79 -8.99
N ALA A 72 -13.80 12.29 -9.97
CA ALA A 72 -14.24 11.22 -10.87
C ALA A 72 -14.54 9.90 -10.14
N SER A 73 -13.74 9.57 -9.13
CA SER A 73 -13.91 8.39 -8.28
C SER A 73 -14.92 8.60 -7.14
N LYS A 74 -15.58 9.77 -7.07
CA LYS A 74 -16.59 10.11 -6.05
C LYS A 74 -16.05 9.98 -4.62
N ILE A 75 -14.76 10.26 -4.42
CA ILE A 75 -14.13 10.28 -3.11
C ILE A 75 -14.44 11.62 -2.45
N SER A 76 -14.97 11.59 -1.22
CA SER A 76 -15.21 12.83 -0.47
C SER A 76 -13.89 13.53 -0.16
N ALA A 77 -13.91 14.87 -0.03
CA ALA A 77 -12.71 15.63 0.33
C ALA A 77 -12.12 15.14 1.67
N GLU A 78 -12.98 14.86 2.66
CA GLU A 78 -12.56 14.33 3.96
C GLU A 78 -11.87 12.97 3.85
N HIS A 79 -12.43 12.04 3.05
CA HIS A 79 -11.83 10.71 2.87
C HIS A 79 -10.51 10.80 2.08
N SER A 80 -10.45 11.67 1.07
CA SER A 80 -9.22 11.95 0.31
C SER A 80 -8.07 12.41 1.22
N ILE A 81 -8.35 13.29 2.18
CA ILE A 81 -7.38 13.73 3.19
C ILE A 81 -6.88 12.56 4.06
N LYS A 82 -7.77 11.63 4.43
CA LYS A 82 -7.41 10.41 5.19
C LYS A 82 -6.49 9.50 4.37
N ILE A 83 -6.85 9.22 3.11
CA ILE A 83 -6.04 8.37 2.21
C ILE A 83 -4.66 9.01 2.01
N ARG A 84 -4.60 10.33 1.83
CA ARG A 84 -3.34 11.06 1.68
C ARG A 84 -2.44 10.94 2.90
N ARG A 85 -2.99 11.07 4.11
CA ARG A 85 -2.24 10.87 5.35
C ARG A 85 -1.69 9.44 5.46
N ASP A 86 -2.47 8.44 5.06
CA ASP A 86 -1.98 7.05 5.02
C ASP A 86 -0.90 6.83 3.95
N ALA A 87 -1.00 7.46 2.79
CA ALA A 87 0.05 7.45 1.77
C ALA A 87 1.35 8.06 2.29
N GLN A 88 1.27 9.18 3.03
CA GLN A 88 2.42 9.80 3.67
C GLN A 88 3.04 8.91 4.76
N ARG A 89 2.21 8.25 5.57
CA ARG A 89 2.65 7.27 6.57
C ARG A 89 3.36 6.09 5.92
N TRP A 90 2.76 5.54 4.87
CA TRP A 90 3.36 4.48 4.07
C TRP A 90 4.70 4.95 3.51
N TRP A 91 4.75 6.16 2.95
CA TRP A 91 5.96 6.75 2.40
C TRP A 91 7.06 6.92 3.46
N ALA A 92 6.71 7.35 4.67
CA ALA A 92 7.65 7.51 5.77
C ALA A 92 8.24 6.17 6.27
N ARG A 93 7.53 5.05 6.05
CA ARG A 93 7.90 3.72 6.56
C ARG A 93 8.37 2.72 5.50
N LYS A 94 8.32 3.12 4.23
CA LYS A 94 8.74 2.26 3.12
C LYS A 94 10.16 1.72 3.32
N PRO A 95 10.47 0.53 2.79
CA PRO A 95 11.83 -0.01 2.82
C PRO A 95 12.84 1.00 2.28
N GLN A 96 13.94 1.20 3.01
CA GLN A 96 14.95 2.20 2.69
C GLN A 96 15.73 1.88 1.40
N ASP A 97 15.65 0.64 0.94
CA ASP A 97 16.27 0.13 -0.29
C ASP A 97 15.35 0.23 -1.52
N ILE A 98 14.17 0.86 -1.42
CA ILE A 98 13.35 1.13 -2.59
C ILE A 98 14.13 1.98 -3.59
N ASN A 99 14.25 1.46 -4.82
CA ASN A 99 14.69 2.23 -5.97
C ASN A 99 13.53 3.14 -6.44
N TYR A 100 13.52 4.39 -6.01
CA TYR A 100 12.46 5.36 -6.33
C TYR A 100 12.31 5.60 -7.82
N ASP A 101 13.44 5.64 -8.52
CA ASP A 101 13.50 5.82 -9.95
C ASP A 101 12.80 4.66 -10.69
N PHE A 102 13.05 3.43 -10.24
CA PHE A 102 12.37 2.23 -10.74
C PHE A 102 10.88 2.25 -10.36
N PHE A 103 10.56 2.58 -9.12
CA PHE A 103 9.19 2.65 -8.63
C PHE A 103 8.37 3.66 -9.43
N TRP A 104 8.88 4.88 -9.62
CA TRP A 104 8.23 5.89 -10.46
C TRP A 104 8.04 5.38 -11.88
N LYS A 105 9.13 4.92 -12.53
CA LYS A 105 9.10 4.48 -13.93
C LYS A 105 8.14 3.33 -14.18
N LYS A 106 7.98 2.41 -13.22
CA LYS A 106 7.19 1.19 -13.38
C LYS A 106 5.76 1.29 -12.83
N MET A 107 5.58 2.00 -11.72
CA MET A 107 4.33 2.00 -10.97
C MET A 107 3.53 3.29 -11.14
N CYS A 108 4.19 4.43 -11.39
CA CYS A 108 3.53 5.74 -11.35
C CYS A 108 3.45 6.43 -12.71
N LYS A 109 4.53 6.39 -13.50
CA LYS A 109 4.66 7.19 -14.73
C LYS A 109 3.53 6.93 -15.74
N GLU A 110 3.27 5.67 -16.08
CA GLU A 110 2.25 5.35 -17.07
C GLU A 110 0.82 5.60 -16.53
N PRO A 111 0.46 5.21 -15.29
CA PRO A 111 -0.82 5.60 -14.71
C PRO A 111 -1.06 7.12 -14.69
N THR A 112 -0.07 7.92 -14.29
CA THR A 112 -0.19 9.39 -14.31
C THR A 112 -0.39 9.93 -15.73
N LYS A 113 0.34 9.38 -16.72
CA LYS A 113 0.15 9.74 -18.13
C LYS A 113 -1.27 9.38 -18.61
N ASN A 114 -1.78 8.21 -18.24
CA ASN A 114 -3.13 7.78 -18.60
C ASN A 114 -4.20 8.66 -17.95
N MET A 115 -4.04 9.03 -16.67
CA MET A 115 -4.91 9.99 -15.99
C MET A 115 -4.92 11.33 -16.72
N ARG A 116 -3.74 11.83 -17.08
CA ARG A 116 -3.60 13.11 -17.81
C ARG A 116 -4.33 13.06 -19.16
N GLN A 117 -4.14 11.99 -19.92
CA GLN A 117 -4.82 11.81 -21.21
C GLN A 117 -6.33 11.73 -21.05
N TYR A 118 -6.81 10.92 -20.11
CA TYR A 118 -8.24 10.78 -19.82
C TYR A 118 -8.86 12.14 -19.50
N PHE A 119 -8.32 12.86 -18.50
CA PHE A 119 -8.87 14.14 -18.07
C PHE A 119 -8.72 15.29 -19.05
N SER A 120 -7.79 15.20 -20.01
CA SER A 120 -7.70 16.16 -21.11
C SER A 120 -8.73 15.90 -22.22
N SER A 121 -9.30 14.69 -22.28
CA SER A 121 -10.24 14.27 -23.33
C SER A 121 -11.72 14.42 -22.96
N VAL A 122 -12.02 14.63 -21.67
CA VAL A 122 -13.39 14.75 -21.13
C VAL A 122 -13.75 16.17 -20.68
N GLN A 123 -12.89 17.15 -20.99
CA GLN A 123 -13.17 18.58 -20.87
C GLN A 123 -13.91 19.09 -22.10
#